data_AF-A0A2S6XHK1-F1
#
_entry.id   AF-A0A2S6XHK1-F1
#
_cell.length_a   1.000
_cell.length_b   1.000
_cell.length_c   1.000
_cell.angle_alpha   90.00
_cell.angle_beta   90.00
_cell.angle_gamma   90.00
#
_symmetry.space_group_name_H-M   'P 1'
#
loop_
_entity.id
_entity.type
_entity.pdbx_description
1 polymer ?
#
loop_
_entity_poly.entity_id
_entity_poly.type
_entity_poly.pdbx_seq_one_letter_code
_entity_poly.pdbx_strand_id
1 'polypeptide(L)'
;MPDGATPRMAEVRSPGVTRPGKNWQAGWTAREENDAVLIVNVVLETPDTADFSLWPVADLPSYQFMALSGGMSPLEVGSALAMLADYNSRTSEDDRPVTDASEAIRRLLETDKVIAPGGLRVHDTRTNATVQPGCCCGLEDWREWLDVADGESPWLGHDPSPRFEHADEIVHLWPDGRDAQETPPGQPIEILLGDLPGVLHTVQEGLKGFLSLTSRWATRQAPTLAADLAARLDEDLAISAPLPGTSGEHIS
;
A
#
# COMPACT_ATOMS: atom_id res chain seq x y z
N MET A 1 -52.60 39.82 -28.43
CA MET A 1 -52.92 38.43 -28.83
C MET A 1 -51.61 37.76 -29.22
N PRO A 2 -51.29 36.59 -28.65
CA PRO A 2 -50.30 36.54 -27.56
C PRO A 2 -49.13 35.56 -27.81
N ASP A 3 -48.31 35.45 -26.76
CA ASP A 3 -47.42 34.34 -26.39
C ASP A 3 -46.08 34.16 -27.11
N GLY A 4 -45.04 34.67 -26.44
CA GLY A 4 -43.67 34.20 -26.55
C GLY A 4 -43.07 34.08 -25.15
N ALA A 5 -43.58 33.13 -24.36
CA ALA A 5 -43.07 32.82 -23.04
C ALA A 5 -41.61 32.35 -23.12
N THR A 6 -40.72 33.07 -22.42
CA THR A 6 -39.37 32.61 -22.11
C THR A 6 -39.46 31.40 -21.16
N PRO A 7 -38.81 30.26 -21.47
CA PRO A 7 -38.80 29.14 -20.56
C PRO A 7 -37.89 29.46 -19.36
N ARG A 8 -38.44 29.29 -18.16
CA ARG A 8 -37.69 29.27 -16.88
C ARG A 8 -36.59 28.22 -16.97
N MET A 9 -35.36 28.62 -16.62
CA MET A 9 -34.30 27.67 -16.30
C MET A 9 -34.79 26.76 -15.17
N ALA A 10 -34.94 25.48 -15.47
CA ALA A 10 -35.11 24.46 -14.46
C ALA A 10 -33.76 24.27 -13.77
N GLU A 11 -33.75 24.55 -12.47
CA GLU A 11 -32.69 24.22 -11.53
C GLU A 11 -32.54 22.69 -11.50
N VAL A 12 -31.56 22.18 -12.26
CA VAL A 12 -31.18 20.76 -12.21
C VAL A 12 -30.37 20.57 -10.93
N ARG A 13 -31.04 20.03 -9.91
CA ARG A 13 -30.43 19.52 -8.69
C ARG A 13 -29.35 18.51 -9.06
N SER A 14 -28.11 18.79 -8.65
CA SER A 14 -26.99 17.86 -8.71
C SER A 14 -27.38 16.54 -8.02
N PRO A 15 -27.15 15.37 -8.63
CA PRO A 15 -27.22 14.11 -7.92
C PRO A 15 -26.11 14.09 -6.86
N GLY A 16 -26.48 13.67 -5.66
CA GLY A 16 -25.65 13.72 -4.47
C GLY A 16 -24.30 13.03 -4.64
N VAL A 17 -23.31 13.63 -3.98
CA VAL A 17 -22.00 13.05 -3.69
C VAL A 17 -22.20 11.62 -3.18
N THR A 18 -21.86 10.66 -4.03
CA THR A 18 -21.65 9.26 -3.63
C THR A 18 -20.52 9.25 -2.61
N ARG A 19 -20.86 8.83 -1.38
CA ARG A 19 -19.88 8.54 -0.33
C ARG A 19 -18.86 7.53 -0.86
N PRO A 20 -17.55 7.74 -0.69
CA PRO A 20 -16.58 6.70 -1.01
C PRO A 20 -16.82 5.48 -0.12
N GLY A 21 -16.73 4.32 -0.75
CA GLY A 21 -17.02 3.01 -0.18
C GLY A 21 -16.13 2.68 1.02
N LYS A 22 -16.73 2.01 2.00
CA LYS A 22 -16.06 1.43 3.16
C LYS A 22 -15.20 0.24 2.73
N ASN A 23 -13.90 0.43 2.57
CA ASN A 23 -12.91 -0.66 2.51
C ASN A 23 -11.88 -0.54 3.65
N TRP A 24 -12.37 -0.40 4.89
CA TRP A 24 -11.55 -0.40 6.11
C TRP A 24 -11.76 -1.70 6.86
N GLN A 25 -11.23 -2.81 6.36
CA GLN A 25 -11.32 -4.11 7.06
C GLN A 25 -10.01 -4.90 6.92
N ALA A 26 -8.92 -4.33 7.42
CA ALA A 26 -7.78 -5.05 7.96
C ALA A 26 -6.93 -4.02 8.73
N GLY A 27 -7.18 -3.88 10.04
CA GLY A 27 -6.44 -2.96 10.90
C GLY A 27 -6.18 -3.62 12.23
N TRP A 28 -4.96 -3.49 12.73
CA TRP A 28 -4.59 -3.91 14.07
C TRP A 28 -5.28 -3.00 15.10
N THR A 29 -5.63 -3.53 16.26
CA THR A 29 -6.23 -2.76 17.36
C THR A 29 -5.33 -2.87 18.60
N ALA A 30 -4.71 -1.75 19.00
CA ALA A 30 -4.08 -1.63 20.32
C ALA A 30 -5.16 -1.63 21.42
N ARG A 31 -4.75 -1.99 22.64
CA ARG A 31 -5.59 -2.21 23.84
C ARG A 31 -6.64 -1.13 24.13
N GLU A 32 -7.83 -1.59 24.53
CA GLU A 32 -8.93 -0.83 25.11
C GLU A 32 -8.54 -0.20 26.46
N GLU A 33 -7.90 0.97 26.45
CA GLU A 33 -7.98 1.90 27.59
C GLU A 33 -8.20 3.36 27.17
N ASN A 34 -8.25 3.64 25.86
CA ASN A 34 -8.83 4.83 25.24
C ASN A 34 -9.19 4.44 23.80
N ASP A 35 -10.34 4.86 23.26
CA ASP A 35 -10.93 4.51 21.95
C ASP A 35 -10.07 4.78 20.68
N ALA A 36 -8.74 4.92 20.80
CA ALA A 36 -7.80 5.13 19.70
C ALA A 36 -7.37 3.80 19.07
N VAL A 37 -7.47 3.71 17.75
CA VAL A 37 -7.02 2.55 16.96
C VAL A 37 -6.03 3.04 15.91
N LEU A 38 -4.82 2.47 15.91
CA LEU A 38 -3.85 2.66 14.84
C LEU A 38 -4.13 1.66 13.72
N ILE A 39 -4.64 2.14 12.60
CA ILE A 39 -4.87 1.33 11.41
C ILE A 39 -3.62 1.44 10.53
N VAL A 40 -2.91 0.33 10.35
CA VAL A 40 -1.75 0.24 9.47
C VAL A 40 -2.11 -0.62 8.26
N ASN A 41 -2.08 0.00 7.08
CA ASN A 41 -2.32 -0.67 5.82
C ASN A 41 -1.05 -0.74 5.00
N VAL A 42 -0.87 -1.87 4.34
CA VAL A 42 0.06 -2.01 3.23
C VAL A 42 -0.54 -1.31 2.03
N VAL A 43 0.21 -0.43 1.39
CA VAL A 43 -0.27 0.29 0.21
C VAL A 43 0.69 0.18 -0.95
N LEU A 44 0.13 0.14 -2.14
CA LEU A 44 0.84 0.22 -3.41
C LEU A 44 0.30 1.43 -4.18
N GLU A 45 1.19 2.14 -4.88
CA GLU A 45 0.81 3.20 -5.78
C GLU A 45 -0.08 2.65 -6.93
N THR A 46 -1.09 3.40 -7.33
CA THR A 46 -2.00 3.05 -8.41
C THR A 46 -1.39 3.43 -9.75
N PRO A 47 -1.42 2.51 -10.74
CA PRO A 47 -0.79 2.77 -12.03
C PRO A 47 -1.56 3.82 -12.82
N ASP A 48 -0.86 4.45 -13.76
CA ASP A 48 -1.54 5.11 -14.87
C ASP A 48 -2.02 4.03 -15.86
N THR A 49 -3.33 3.81 -15.89
CA THR A 49 -3.93 2.76 -16.70
C THR A 49 -4.49 3.27 -18.02
N ALA A 50 -4.27 4.54 -18.40
CA ALA A 50 -4.92 5.14 -19.56
C ALA A 50 -4.71 4.33 -20.85
N ASP A 51 -3.50 3.78 -21.04
CA ASP A 51 -3.12 2.99 -22.22
C ASP A 51 -2.87 1.50 -21.88
N PHE A 52 -3.22 1.06 -20.67
CA PHE A 52 -2.98 -0.31 -20.23
C PHE A 52 -4.04 -1.27 -20.79
N SER A 53 -3.60 -2.33 -21.49
CA SER A 53 -4.53 -3.27 -22.16
C SER A 53 -4.15 -4.75 -22.05
N LEU A 54 -3.15 -5.11 -21.25
CA LEU A 54 -2.68 -6.49 -21.13
C LEU A 54 -3.65 -7.40 -20.38
N TRP A 55 -4.41 -6.85 -19.42
CA TRP A 55 -5.48 -7.52 -18.67
C TRP A 55 -6.46 -6.52 -18.05
N PRO A 56 -7.63 -6.97 -17.56
CA PRO A 56 -8.58 -6.10 -16.87
C PRO A 56 -8.02 -5.54 -15.55
N VAL A 57 -8.17 -4.22 -15.37
CA VAL A 57 -7.76 -3.47 -14.17
C VAL A 57 -8.96 -2.69 -13.61
N ALA A 58 -8.88 -2.31 -12.34
CA ALA A 58 -9.88 -1.44 -11.72
C ALA A 58 -9.74 0.02 -12.21
N ASP A 59 -10.87 0.73 -12.30
CA ASP A 59 -10.91 2.17 -12.57
C ASP A 59 -10.52 2.93 -11.30
N LEU A 60 -9.23 3.24 -11.18
CA LEU A 60 -8.65 3.89 -10.01
C LEU A 60 -7.96 5.18 -10.45
N PRO A 61 -8.01 6.26 -9.64
CA PRO A 61 -7.21 7.44 -9.90
C PRO A 61 -5.72 7.07 -9.89
N SER A 62 -4.95 7.58 -10.84
CA SER A 62 -3.51 7.32 -10.94
C SER A 62 -2.71 8.06 -9.86
N TYR A 63 -1.55 7.50 -9.51
CA TYR A 63 -0.61 8.09 -8.54
C TYR A 63 -1.24 8.34 -7.16
N GLN A 64 -2.19 7.49 -6.81
CA GLN A 64 -2.78 7.39 -5.46
C GLN A 64 -2.31 6.08 -4.83
N PHE A 65 -2.74 5.80 -3.61
CA PHE A 65 -2.41 4.55 -2.94
C PHE A 65 -3.64 3.67 -2.77
N MET A 66 -3.50 2.41 -3.17
CA MET A 66 -4.46 1.33 -2.97
C MET A 66 -3.96 0.40 -1.86
N ALA A 67 -4.84 0.03 -0.93
CA ALA A 67 -4.48 -0.91 0.13
C ALA A 67 -4.38 -2.34 -0.41
N LEU A 68 -3.27 -3.02 -0.12
CA LEU A 68 -3.07 -4.43 -0.42
C LEU A 68 -3.61 -5.30 0.72
N SER A 69 -4.57 -6.17 0.41
CA SER A 69 -5.16 -7.08 1.41
C SER A 69 -5.80 -8.30 0.74
N GLY A 70 -6.20 -9.28 1.56
CA GLY A 70 -7.02 -10.40 1.10
C GLY A 70 -8.47 -10.03 0.73
N GLY A 71 -8.87 -8.76 0.89
CA GLY A 71 -10.20 -8.25 0.53
C GLY A 71 -10.32 -7.66 -0.87
N MET A 72 -9.22 -7.64 -1.64
CA MET A 72 -9.21 -7.02 -2.97
C MET A 72 -10.06 -7.80 -3.99
N SER A 73 -10.71 -7.06 -4.88
CA SER A 73 -11.37 -7.60 -6.06
C SER A 73 -10.34 -8.09 -7.10
N PRO A 74 -10.74 -8.98 -8.04
CA PRO A 74 -9.85 -9.41 -9.12
C PRO A 74 -9.31 -8.27 -9.99
N LEU A 75 -10.07 -7.18 -10.14
CA LEU A 75 -9.65 -6.00 -10.91
C LEU A 75 -8.59 -5.19 -10.15
N GLU A 76 -8.74 -5.02 -8.83
CA GLU A 76 -7.74 -4.35 -7.99
C GLU A 76 -6.42 -5.16 -7.94
N VAL A 77 -6.50 -6.50 -7.89
CA VAL A 77 -5.30 -7.36 -8.03
C VAL A 77 -4.65 -7.16 -9.39
N GLY A 78 -5.45 -7.05 -10.46
CA GLY A 78 -4.96 -6.71 -11.79
C GLY A 78 -4.26 -5.36 -11.83
N SER A 79 -4.81 -4.33 -11.18
CA SER A 79 -4.18 -3.02 -11.07
C SER A 79 -2.86 -3.07 -10.31
N ALA A 80 -2.78 -3.83 -9.22
CA ALA A 80 -1.53 -3.98 -8.47
C ALA A 80 -0.43 -4.61 -9.34
N LEU A 81 -0.75 -5.68 -10.07
CA LEU A 81 0.19 -6.34 -10.96
C LEU A 81 0.55 -5.48 -12.17
N ALA A 82 -0.36 -4.63 -12.64
CA ALA A 82 -0.07 -3.66 -13.70
C ALA A 82 0.95 -2.62 -13.25
N MET A 83 0.82 -2.10 -12.02
CA MET A 83 1.84 -1.21 -11.43
C MET A 83 3.19 -1.91 -11.29
N LEU A 84 3.22 -3.13 -10.74
CA LEU A 84 4.48 -3.85 -10.59
C LEU A 84 5.16 -4.12 -11.94
N ALA A 85 4.39 -4.56 -12.95
CA ALA A 85 4.94 -4.81 -14.28
C ALA A 85 5.44 -3.51 -14.94
N ASP A 86 4.67 -2.43 -14.88
CA ASP A 86 5.07 -1.13 -15.45
C ASP A 86 6.32 -0.59 -14.76
N TYR A 87 6.32 -0.50 -13.43
CA TYR A 87 7.43 0.07 -12.67
C TYR A 87 8.74 -0.68 -12.91
N ASN A 88 8.69 -2.02 -12.86
CA ASN A 88 9.88 -2.87 -13.03
C ASN A 88 10.32 -3.01 -14.49
N SER A 89 9.49 -2.64 -15.47
CA SER A 89 9.91 -2.61 -16.88
C SER A 89 10.82 -1.43 -17.20
N ARG A 90 10.73 -0.32 -16.43
CA ARG A 90 11.46 0.94 -16.68
C ARG A 90 12.97 0.82 -16.49
N THR A 91 13.43 -0.21 -15.79
CA THR A 91 14.85 -0.50 -15.55
C THR A 91 15.38 -1.60 -16.46
N SER A 92 14.52 -2.22 -17.28
CA SER A 92 14.92 -3.26 -18.23
C SER A 92 15.62 -2.65 -19.44
N GLU A 93 16.64 -3.35 -19.96
CA GLU A 93 17.25 -3.02 -21.25
C GLU A 93 16.40 -3.50 -22.46
N ASP A 94 15.32 -4.24 -22.21
CA ASP A 94 14.43 -4.75 -23.26
C ASP A 94 13.30 -3.77 -23.59
N ASP A 95 13.58 -2.89 -24.55
CA ASP A 95 12.63 -1.88 -25.06
C ASP A 95 11.51 -2.46 -25.96
N ARG A 96 11.47 -3.78 -26.19
CA ARG A 96 10.43 -4.36 -27.05
C ARG A 96 9.06 -4.18 -26.38
N PRO A 97 7.99 -3.81 -27.13
CA PRO A 97 6.65 -3.73 -26.56
C PRO A 97 6.20 -5.07 -25.98
N VAL A 98 5.61 -5.03 -24.79
CA VAL A 98 4.96 -6.20 -24.19
C VAL A 98 3.62 -6.43 -24.89
N THR A 99 3.41 -7.66 -25.36
CA THR A 99 2.26 -7.97 -26.23
C THR A 99 1.14 -8.73 -25.53
N ASP A 100 1.43 -9.41 -24.42
CA ASP A 100 0.46 -10.16 -23.65
C ASP A 100 0.78 -10.25 -22.15
N ALA A 101 -0.19 -10.75 -21.37
CA ALA A 101 -0.08 -10.87 -19.92
C ALA A 101 1.07 -11.79 -19.48
N SER A 102 1.32 -12.88 -20.21
CA SER A 102 2.36 -13.82 -19.85
C SER A 102 3.75 -13.25 -20.10
N GLU A 103 3.93 -12.46 -21.16
CA GLU A 103 5.17 -11.74 -21.43
C GLU A 103 5.47 -10.71 -20.33
N ALA A 104 4.47 -9.93 -19.90
CA ALA A 104 4.64 -8.98 -18.79
C ALA A 104 5.10 -9.68 -17.50
N ILE A 105 4.45 -10.81 -17.17
CA ILE A 105 4.79 -11.60 -15.99
C ILE A 105 6.18 -12.21 -16.10
N ARG A 106 6.58 -12.73 -17.27
CA ARG A 106 7.96 -13.24 -17.47
C ARG A 106 9.00 -12.15 -17.24
N ARG A 107 8.79 -10.95 -17.78
CA ARG A 107 9.72 -9.84 -17.56
C ARG A 107 9.81 -9.45 -16.09
N LEU A 108 8.69 -9.45 -15.38
CA LEU A 108 8.68 -9.22 -13.93
C LEU A 108 9.45 -10.33 -13.18
N LEU A 109 9.36 -11.58 -13.62
CA LEU A 109 10.11 -12.71 -13.06
C LEU A 109 11.62 -12.68 -13.39
N GLU A 110 12.02 -11.92 -14.41
CA GLU A 110 13.41 -11.79 -14.87
C GLU A 110 14.16 -10.61 -14.22
N THR A 111 13.47 -9.76 -13.45
CA THR A 111 14.14 -8.67 -12.72
C THR A 111 15.04 -9.24 -11.61
N ASP A 112 16.00 -8.46 -11.12
CA ASP A 112 16.85 -8.90 -10.00
C ASP A 112 16.08 -8.89 -8.67
N LYS A 113 15.27 -7.85 -8.44
CA LYS A 113 14.34 -7.71 -7.31
C LYS A 113 13.12 -6.92 -7.78
N VAL A 114 11.92 -7.37 -7.44
CA VAL A 114 10.68 -6.62 -7.68
C VAL A 114 10.63 -5.42 -6.75
N ILE A 115 10.62 -4.23 -7.35
CA ILE A 115 10.40 -2.95 -6.67
C ILE A 115 8.91 -2.64 -6.67
N ALA A 116 8.37 -2.31 -5.50
CA ALA A 116 6.94 -2.12 -5.31
C ALA A 116 6.67 -0.70 -4.76
N PRO A 117 6.40 0.30 -5.62
CA PRO A 117 6.22 1.68 -5.17
C PRO A 117 5.05 1.79 -4.20
N GLY A 118 5.32 2.16 -2.95
CA GLY A 118 4.39 1.90 -1.88
C GLY A 118 5.02 1.94 -0.49
N GLY A 119 4.42 1.22 0.44
CA GLY A 119 4.92 1.10 1.80
C GLY A 119 3.81 0.93 2.82
N LEU A 120 4.04 1.40 4.04
CA LEU A 120 3.05 1.36 5.12
C LEU A 120 2.37 2.72 5.29
N ARG A 121 1.04 2.71 5.25
CA ARG A 121 0.19 3.86 5.57
C ARG A 121 -0.38 3.67 6.98
N VAL A 122 -0.13 4.64 7.85
CA VAL A 122 -0.63 4.64 9.23
C VAL A 122 -1.74 5.68 9.36
N HIS A 123 -2.84 5.29 10.00
CA HIS A 123 -3.96 6.17 10.32
C HIS A 123 -4.29 6.05 11.81
N ASP A 124 -4.25 7.18 12.52
CA ASP A 124 -4.69 7.27 13.91
C ASP A 124 -6.14 7.75 13.95
N THR A 125 -7.06 6.89 14.39
CA THR A 125 -8.49 7.21 14.42
C THR A 125 -8.85 8.27 15.47
N ARG A 126 -8.02 8.46 16.50
CA ARG A 126 -8.27 9.45 17.56
C ARG A 126 -7.96 10.86 17.08
N THR A 127 -6.86 11.03 16.36
CA THR A 127 -6.40 12.34 15.87
C THR A 127 -6.85 12.59 14.42
N ASN A 128 -7.35 11.54 13.75
CA ASN A 128 -7.64 11.51 12.32
C ASN A 128 -6.39 11.82 11.45
N ALA A 129 -5.20 11.72 12.03
CA ALA A 129 -3.94 11.90 11.33
C ALA A 129 -3.66 10.69 10.43
N THR A 130 -3.08 10.95 9.26
CA THR A 130 -2.63 9.90 8.35
C THR A 130 -1.22 10.20 7.89
N VAL A 131 -0.35 9.20 8.02
CA VAL A 131 1.00 9.21 7.47
C VAL A 131 1.01 8.23 6.30
N GLN A 132 1.47 8.70 5.15
CA GLN A 132 1.55 7.88 3.93
C GLN A 132 3.02 7.75 3.53
N PRO A 133 3.40 6.71 2.78
CA PRO A 133 4.73 6.65 2.19
C PRO A 133 4.97 7.88 1.31
N GLY A 134 6.19 8.40 1.37
CA GLY A 134 6.70 9.39 0.44
C GLY A 134 7.04 8.79 -0.91
N CYS A 135 7.30 9.66 -1.89
CA CYS A 135 7.79 9.20 -3.19
C CYS A 135 9.10 8.41 -3.05
N CYS A 136 9.28 7.40 -3.92
CA CYS A 136 10.41 6.46 -3.91
C CYS A 136 10.50 5.53 -2.69
N CYS A 137 9.53 5.56 -1.77
CA CYS A 137 9.41 4.50 -0.77
C CYS A 137 8.99 3.19 -1.46
N GLY A 138 9.64 2.11 -1.05
CA GLY A 138 9.43 0.76 -1.56
C GLY A 138 8.73 -0.10 -0.51
N LEU A 139 7.67 -0.80 -0.93
CA LEU A 139 7.03 -1.78 -0.08
C LEU A 139 7.96 -2.96 0.24
N GLU A 140 8.93 -3.27 -0.63
CA GLU A 140 9.92 -4.31 -0.41
C GLU A 140 10.74 -4.14 0.88
N ASP A 141 10.77 -2.95 1.46
CA ASP A 141 11.54 -2.60 2.65
C ASP A 141 10.66 -2.48 3.91
N TRP A 142 9.38 -2.92 3.87
CA TRP A 142 8.46 -2.84 5.01
C TRP A 142 8.97 -3.49 6.30
N ARG A 143 9.92 -4.43 6.19
CA ARG A 143 10.55 -5.09 7.34
C ARG A 143 11.55 -4.22 8.08
N GLU A 144 12.06 -3.14 7.50
CA GLU A 144 12.95 -2.20 8.20
C GLU A 144 12.25 -1.54 9.40
N TRP A 145 10.92 -1.60 9.47
CA TRP A 145 10.16 -1.20 10.65
C TRP A 145 10.44 -2.07 11.89
N LEU A 146 11.04 -3.25 11.73
CA LEU A 146 11.52 -4.07 12.85
C LEU A 146 12.63 -3.34 13.63
N ASP A 147 13.49 -2.63 12.91
CA ASP A 147 14.67 -1.97 13.48
C ASP A 147 14.31 -0.65 14.20
N VAL A 148 13.07 -0.17 14.03
CA VAL A 148 12.53 0.98 14.77
C VAL A 148 12.51 0.71 16.28
N ALA A 149 12.26 -0.54 16.70
CA ALA A 149 12.33 -0.87 18.13
C ALA A 149 13.76 -0.73 18.71
N ASP A 150 14.78 -0.81 17.86
CA ASP A 150 16.20 -0.68 18.21
C ASP A 150 16.73 0.76 18.04
N GLY A 151 15.86 1.71 17.68
CA GLY A 151 16.19 3.13 17.52
C GLY A 151 16.55 3.54 16.10
N GLU A 152 16.43 2.66 15.11
CA GLU A 152 16.62 3.01 13.70
C GLU A 152 15.43 3.80 13.15
N SER A 153 15.68 4.58 12.09
CA SER A 153 14.66 5.38 11.41
C SER A 153 14.70 5.04 9.92
N PRO A 154 13.88 4.09 9.44
CA PRO A 154 13.88 3.70 8.04
C PRO A 154 13.47 4.88 7.16
N TRP A 155 13.97 4.89 5.94
CA TRP A 155 13.69 5.96 5.00
C TRP A 155 12.30 5.76 4.38
N LEU A 156 11.42 6.75 4.55
CA LEU A 156 10.02 6.66 4.13
C LEU A 156 9.71 7.47 2.86
N GLY A 157 10.72 7.88 2.10
CA GLY A 157 10.57 8.65 0.85
C GLY A 157 10.86 10.15 0.96
N HIS A 158 10.82 10.87 -0.17
CA HIS A 158 11.23 12.29 -0.25
C HIS A 158 10.09 13.31 -0.23
N ASP A 159 8.93 13.07 -0.84
CA ASP A 159 7.80 14.02 -0.79
C ASP A 159 6.43 13.28 -0.79
N PRO A 160 5.65 13.34 0.31
CA PRO A 160 6.07 13.89 1.61
C PRO A 160 7.32 13.18 2.13
N SER A 161 8.03 13.77 3.10
CA SER A 161 9.17 13.13 3.79
C SER A 161 8.75 12.64 5.19
N PRO A 162 7.95 11.56 5.35
CA PRO A 162 7.64 11.06 6.68
C PRO A 162 8.91 10.71 7.45
N ARG A 163 8.89 10.94 8.76
CA ARG A 163 10.04 10.63 9.61
C ARG A 163 9.65 10.09 10.96
N PHE A 164 10.46 9.17 11.45
CA PHE A 164 10.42 8.71 12.83
C PHE A 164 11.28 9.62 13.71
N GLU A 165 10.74 9.95 14.88
CA GLU A 165 11.44 10.63 15.96
C GLU A 165 11.23 9.82 17.24
N HIS A 166 12.33 9.29 17.79
CA HIS A 166 12.31 8.40 18.95
C HIS A 166 12.22 9.17 20.27
N ALA A 167 11.31 8.75 21.14
CA ALA A 167 11.06 9.32 22.46
C ALA A 167 10.76 8.23 23.50
N ASP A 168 11.80 7.71 24.14
CA ASP A 168 11.74 6.62 25.13
C ASP A 168 11.00 5.38 24.59
N GLU A 169 9.80 5.07 25.10
CA GLU A 169 8.98 3.92 24.69
C GLU A 169 8.00 4.22 23.55
N ILE A 170 8.01 5.46 23.05
CA ILE A 170 7.13 5.96 22.00
C ILE A 170 8.00 6.41 20.81
N VAL A 171 7.51 6.15 19.60
CA VAL A 171 8.03 6.79 18.40
C VAL A 171 6.96 7.73 17.81
N HIS A 172 7.37 8.94 17.49
CA HIS A 172 6.56 9.91 16.77
C HIS A 172 6.78 9.74 15.28
N LEU A 173 5.72 9.35 14.56
CA LEU A 173 5.71 9.27 13.12
C LEU A 173 5.09 10.54 12.52
N TRP A 174 5.92 11.39 11.94
CA TRP A 174 5.51 12.65 11.34
C TRP A 174 5.05 12.48 9.89
N PRO A 175 3.93 13.10 9.47
CA PRO A 175 3.44 12.99 8.08
C PRO A 175 4.37 13.60 7.03
N ASP A 176 5.01 14.73 7.35
CA ASP A 176 6.00 15.39 6.50
C ASP A 176 7.01 16.09 7.41
N GLY A 177 8.16 15.46 7.62
CA GLY A 177 9.23 15.97 8.45
C GLY A 177 10.10 17.01 7.76
N ARG A 178 10.29 16.87 6.44
CA ARG A 178 11.36 17.52 5.65
C ARG A 178 12.76 17.33 6.30
N ASP A 179 13.83 17.71 5.62
CA ASP A 179 15.21 17.67 6.17
C ASP A 179 15.45 18.68 7.31
N ALA A 180 14.40 19.14 7.99
CA ALA A 180 14.48 20.19 8.99
C ALA A 180 15.02 19.65 10.32
N GLN A 181 16.06 20.32 10.83
CA GLN A 181 16.60 20.16 12.19
C GLN A 181 15.56 20.52 13.28
N GLU A 182 14.45 21.16 12.90
CA GLU A 182 13.36 21.60 13.77
C GLU A 182 12.21 20.58 13.77
N THR A 183 11.40 20.61 14.82
CA THR A 183 10.15 19.82 14.91
C THR A 183 9.23 20.18 13.74
N PRO A 184 8.65 19.20 13.01
CA PRO A 184 7.84 19.49 11.84
C PRO A 184 6.54 20.17 12.25
N PRO A 185 5.96 20.99 11.36
CA PRO A 185 4.59 21.45 11.56
C PRO A 185 3.61 20.28 11.46
N GLY A 186 2.64 20.23 12.37
CA GLY A 186 1.57 19.22 12.36
C GLY A 186 1.51 18.44 13.67
N GLN A 187 0.77 17.32 13.64
CA GLN A 187 0.65 16.41 14.76
C GLN A 187 1.21 15.04 14.34
N PRO A 188 2.20 14.49 15.06
CA PRO A 188 2.70 13.15 14.77
C PRO A 188 1.66 12.11 15.17
N ILE A 189 1.78 10.93 14.58
CA ILE A 189 1.14 9.72 15.10
C ILE A 189 2.08 9.13 16.15
N GLU A 190 1.58 8.93 17.37
CA GLU A 190 2.30 8.26 18.45
C GLU A 190 2.15 6.74 18.29
N ILE A 191 3.26 6.02 18.23
CA ILE A 191 3.30 4.56 18.17
C ILE A 191 4.10 4.06 19.36
N LEU A 192 3.52 3.19 20.19
CA LEU A 192 4.27 2.51 21.26
C LEU A 192 5.21 1.49 20.64
N LEU A 193 6.49 1.48 21.04
CA LEU A 193 7.46 0.53 20.51
C LEU A 193 7.05 -0.92 20.80
N GLY A 194 6.40 -1.17 21.94
CA GLY A 194 5.85 -2.48 22.30
C GLY A 194 4.71 -2.98 21.40
N ASP A 195 4.07 -2.08 20.64
CA ASP A 195 2.97 -2.40 19.73
C ASP A 195 3.44 -2.73 18.30
N LEU A 196 4.67 -2.32 17.93
CA LEU A 196 5.23 -2.55 16.60
C LEU A 196 5.20 -4.01 16.14
N PRO A 197 5.54 -5.02 16.97
CA PRO A 197 5.42 -6.42 16.55
C PRO A 197 4.00 -6.82 16.14
N GLY A 198 2.98 -6.33 16.87
CA GLY A 198 1.57 -6.60 16.56
C GLY A 198 1.10 -5.89 15.28
N VAL A 199 1.55 -4.66 15.08
CA VAL A 199 1.35 -3.90 13.84
C VAL A 199 1.94 -4.64 12.64
N LEU A 200 3.20 -5.08 12.74
CA LEU A 200 3.89 -5.77 11.65
C LEU A 200 3.29 -7.15 11.36
N HIS A 201 2.78 -7.83 12.38
CA HIS A 201 2.02 -9.05 12.16
C HIS A 201 0.76 -8.81 11.31
N THR A 202 0.04 -7.72 11.55
CA THR A 202 -1.15 -7.38 10.75
C THR A 202 -0.79 -6.99 9.32
N VAL A 203 0.30 -6.25 9.14
CA VAL A 203 0.90 -5.96 7.82
C VAL A 203 1.21 -7.25 7.06
N GLN A 204 1.86 -8.20 7.74
CA GLN A 204 2.21 -9.49 7.15
C GLN A 204 0.96 -10.29 6.72
N GLU A 205 -0.08 -10.33 7.55
CA GLU A 205 -1.33 -11.01 7.20
C GLU A 205 -2.05 -10.35 6.01
N GLY A 206 -2.01 -9.01 5.92
CA GLY A 206 -2.48 -8.28 4.75
C GLY A 206 -1.76 -8.69 3.46
N LEU A 207 -0.42 -8.76 3.51
CA LEU A 207 0.43 -9.19 2.40
C LEU A 207 0.18 -10.65 2.00
N LYS A 208 0.06 -11.57 2.97
CA LYS A 208 -0.30 -12.97 2.69
C LYS A 208 -1.67 -13.09 2.03
N GLY A 209 -2.63 -12.27 2.46
CA GLY A 209 -3.94 -12.17 1.83
C GLY A 209 -3.84 -11.73 0.37
N PHE A 210 -3.08 -10.68 0.09
CA PHE A 210 -2.79 -10.21 -1.27
C PHE A 210 -2.10 -11.30 -2.10
N LEU A 211 -1.08 -11.96 -1.57
CA LEU A 211 -0.33 -13.03 -2.24
C LEU A 211 -1.24 -14.20 -2.67
N SER A 212 -2.16 -14.61 -1.79
CA SER A 212 -3.17 -15.63 -2.08
C SER A 212 -4.10 -15.21 -3.23
N LEU A 213 -4.53 -13.94 -3.26
CA LEU A 213 -5.32 -13.40 -4.36
C LEU A 213 -4.53 -13.33 -5.67
N THR A 214 -3.25 -12.96 -5.62
CA THR A 214 -2.35 -12.93 -6.78
C THR A 214 -2.20 -14.31 -7.40
N SER A 215 -1.97 -15.37 -6.61
CA SER A 215 -1.91 -16.74 -7.12
C SER A 215 -3.21 -17.16 -7.83
N ARG A 216 -4.37 -16.84 -7.24
CA ARG A 216 -5.69 -17.11 -7.85
C ARG A 216 -5.91 -16.31 -9.13
N TRP A 217 -5.46 -15.06 -9.17
CA TRP A 217 -5.53 -14.21 -10.35
C TRP A 217 -4.65 -14.76 -11.47
N ALA A 218 -3.40 -15.11 -11.15
CA ALA A 218 -2.41 -15.56 -12.11
C ALA A 218 -2.80 -16.91 -12.73
N THR A 219 -3.44 -17.79 -11.96
CA THR A 219 -4.00 -19.05 -12.46
C THR A 219 -5.01 -18.84 -13.60
N ARG A 220 -5.67 -17.68 -13.65
CA ARG A 220 -6.62 -17.34 -14.74
C ARG A 220 -5.95 -16.64 -15.91
N GLN A 221 -4.93 -15.81 -15.66
CA GLN A 221 -4.33 -14.95 -16.70
C GLN A 221 -3.10 -15.57 -17.37
N ALA A 222 -2.25 -16.25 -16.59
CA ALA A 222 -1.03 -16.92 -17.05
C ALA A 222 -0.79 -18.19 -16.22
N PRO A 223 -1.58 -19.27 -16.44
CA PRO A 223 -1.59 -20.45 -15.56
C PRO A 223 -0.22 -21.08 -15.34
N THR A 224 0.63 -21.08 -16.38
CA THR A 224 1.97 -21.66 -16.36
C THR A 224 2.97 -20.88 -15.52
N LEU A 225 2.70 -19.61 -15.21
CA LEU A 225 3.58 -18.71 -14.46
C LEU A 225 3.02 -18.41 -13.06
N ALA A 226 1.85 -18.94 -12.72
CA ALA A 226 1.12 -18.52 -11.53
C ALA A 226 1.84 -18.85 -10.22
N ALA A 227 2.47 -20.02 -10.15
CA ALA A 227 3.27 -20.42 -9.00
C ALA A 227 4.54 -19.58 -8.88
N ASP A 228 5.24 -19.39 -9.99
CA ASP A 228 6.49 -18.62 -10.04
C ASP A 228 6.26 -17.15 -9.66
N LEU A 229 5.18 -16.53 -10.16
CA LEU A 229 4.82 -15.15 -9.80
C LEU A 229 4.53 -15.02 -8.30
N ALA A 230 3.78 -15.94 -7.71
CA ALA A 230 3.52 -15.91 -6.27
C ALA A 230 4.81 -16.12 -5.47
N ALA A 231 5.62 -17.12 -5.81
CA ALA A 231 6.89 -17.38 -5.15
C ALA A 231 7.83 -16.16 -5.23
N ARG A 232 7.89 -15.52 -6.40
CA ARG A 232 8.72 -14.34 -6.62
C ARG A 232 8.31 -13.16 -5.74
N LEU A 233 7.01 -12.86 -5.66
CA LEU A 233 6.53 -11.77 -4.80
C LEU A 233 6.67 -12.11 -3.31
N ASP A 234 6.53 -13.39 -2.94
CA ASP A 234 6.77 -13.85 -1.57
C ASP A 234 8.24 -13.64 -1.17
N GLU A 235 9.17 -13.97 -2.07
CA GLU A 235 10.61 -13.80 -1.86
C GLU A 235 11.01 -12.32 -1.80
N ASP A 236 10.70 -11.54 -2.83
CA ASP A 236 11.22 -10.18 -2.99
C ASP A 236 10.62 -9.18 -1.98
N LEU A 237 9.37 -9.40 -1.56
CA LEU A 237 8.72 -8.62 -0.49
C LEU A 237 8.84 -9.35 0.87
N ALA A 238 9.57 -10.48 0.89
CA ALA A 238 9.78 -11.40 1.99
C ALA A 238 8.49 -11.86 2.71
N ILE A 239 7.30 -11.79 2.10
CA ILE A 239 5.97 -11.83 2.76
C ILE A 239 5.85 -12.92 3.82
N SER A 240 6.12 -14.18 3.49
CA SER A 240 5.86 -15.32 4.39
C SER A 240 6.97 -15.59 5.40
N ALA A 241 8.14 -14.94 5.28
CA ALA A 241 9.23 -15.10 6.24
C ALA A 241 8.78 -14.71 7.66
N PRO A 242 9.03 -15.53 8.69
CA PRO A 242 8.51 -15.30 10.04
C PRO A 242 9.03 -13.99 10.63
N LEU A 243 8.15 -13.27 11.32
CA LEU A 243 8.54 -12.10 12.10
C LEU A 243 9.14 -12.54 13.46
N PRO A 244 10.17 -11.84 13.97
CA PRO A 244 10.71 -12.06 15.32
C PRO A 244 9.63 -12.01 16.40
N GLY A 245 9.81 -12.76 17.50
CA GLY A 245 8.87 -12.77 18.64
C GLY A 245 7.69 -13.75 18.52
N THR A 246 7.67 -14.62 17.50
CA THR A 246 6.62 -15.64 17.29
C THR A 246 6.97 -17.03 17.85
N SER A 247 8.14 -17.20 18.43
CA SER A 247 8.49 -18.43 19.17
C SER A 247 8.39 -18.15 20.65
N GLY A 248 7.42 -18.79 21.31
CA GLY A 248 7.45 -18.95 22.76
C GLY A 248 8.65 -19.79 23.16
N GLU A 249 9.84 -19.21 23.20
CA GLU A 249 10.97 -19.76 23.91
C GLU A 249 10.78 -19.46 25.40
N HIS A 250 9.98 -20.31 26.04
CA HIS A 250 10.21 -20.64 27.44
C HIS A 250 11.55 -21.36 27.52
N ILE A 251 12.64 -20.62 27.73
CA ILE A 251 13.90 -21.21 28.20
C ILE A 251 13.67 -21.58 29.66
N SER A 252 13.69 -22.90 29.92
CA SER A 252 13.69 -23.49 31.26
C SER A 252 15.03 -23.37 31.95
#